data_AF-A0A1I5Q2L3-F1
#
_entry.id   AF-A0A1I5Q2L3-F1
#
_cell.length_a   1.000
_cell.length_b   1.000
_cell.length_c   1.000
_cell.angle_alpha   90.00
_cell.angle_beta   90.00
_cell.angle_gamma   90.00
#
_symmetry.space_group_name_H-M   'P 1'
#
loop_
_entity.id
_entity.type
_entity.pdbx_description
1 polymer ?
#
loop_
_entity_poly.entity_id
_entity_poly.type
_entity_poly.pdbx_seq_one_letter_code
_entity_poly.pdbx_strand_id
1 'polypeptide(L)'
;MDIVLGSKNKAKQQAVNDVFKDSMIYTIDAPSDVSAQPFSDQETLAGAINRSMYARNTLENGIGIGLEGGVMEIGDQLFLTNWGALTDESHHTYVAGGARIPLPKAIAKELKPGIELGDVMADFTKDKHIRHHQGAIGIFTHGLITRDTMFEHVLLQLKGQYLAQLIK
;
A
#
# COMPACT_ATOMS: atom_id res chain seq x y z
N MET A 1 0.10 -0.81 -21.96
CA MET A 1 -0.99 -0.95 -20.97
C MET A 1 -0.89 0.24 -20.05
N ASP A 2 -2.00 0.94 -19.87
CA ASP A 2 -2.07 2.09 -18.97
C ASP A 2 -2.38 1.59 -17.55
N ILE A 3 -1.73 2.21 -16.58
CA ILE A 3 -1.91 1.89 -15.17
C ILE A 3 -2.17 3.18 -14.42
N VAL A 4 -3.22 3.22 -13.62
CA VAL A 4 -3.46 4.31 -12.68
C VAL A 4 -3.27 3.79 -11.27
N LEU A 5 -2.33 4.40 -10.54
CA LEU A 5 -2.15 4.21 -9.11
C LEU A 5 -3.05 5.18 -8.33
N GLY A 6 -3.90 4.66 -7.47
CA GLY A 6 -4.77 5.40 -6.53
C GLY A 6 -4.02 6.06 -5.36
N SER A 7 -2.80 6.53 -5.57
CA SER A 7 -2.00 7.27 -4.60
C SER A 7 -0.97 8.17 -5.28
N LYS A 8 -0.70 9.34 -4.69
CA LYS A 8 0.42 10.24 -5.05
C LYS A 8 1.69 10.03 -4.22
N ASN A 9 1.74 8.97 -3.40
CA ASN A 9 2.93 8.70 -2.58
C ASN A 9 4.09 8.20 -3.44
N LYS A 10 5.23 8.91 -3.39
CA LYS A 10 6.44 8.60 -4.17
C LYS A 10 6.97 7.16 -4.00
N ALA A 11 6.99 6.61 -2.80
CA ALA A 11 7.45 5.23 -2.58
C ALA A 11 6.48 4.20 -3.20
N LYS A 12 5.16 4.44 -3.11
CA LYS A 12 4.16 3.60 -3.79
C LYS A 12 4.29 3.69 -5.32
N GLN A 13 4.52 4.90 -5.84
CA GLN A 13 4.74 5.13 -7.27
C GLN A 13 6.02 4.43 -7.76
N GLN A 14 7.11 4.53 -7.00
CA GLN A 14 8.37 3.85 -7.30
C GLN A 14 8.17 2.33 -7.41
N ALA A 15 7.50 1.72 -6.42
CA ALA A 15 7.19 0.30 -6.44
C ALA A 15 6.39 -0.13 -7.69
N VAL A 16 5.42 0.68 -8.13
CA VAL A 16 4.66 0.41 -9.37
C VAL A 16 5.55 0.50 -10.60
N ASN A 17 6.39 1.54 -10.71
CA ASN A 17 7.33 1.69 -11.82
C ASN A 17 8.30 0.50 -11.91
N ASP A 18 8.80 0.00 -10.77
CA ASP A 18 9.77 -1.09 -10.74
C ASP A 18 9.15 -2.45 -11.14
N VAL A 19 7.87 -2.67 -10.81
CA VAL A 19 7.15 -3.92 -11.18
C VAL A 19 6.57 -3.86 -12.60
N PHE A 20 6.17 -2.68 -13.08
CA PHE A 20 5.51 -2.46 -14.37
C PHE A 20 6.34 -1.56 -15.31
N LYS A 21 7.62 -1.92 -15.50
CA LYS A 21 8.61 -1.13 -16.26
C LYS A 21 8.20 -0.73 -17.68
N ASP A 22 7.38 -1.55 -18.34
CA ASP A 22 6.96 -1.34 -19.73
C ASP A 22 5.55 -0.72 -19.85
N SER A 23 5.00 -0.18 -18.76
CA SER A 23 3.65 0.40 -18.71
C SER A 23 3.69 1.91 -18.48
N MET A 24 2.68 2.60 -18.99
CA MET A 24 2.48 4.02 -18.71
C MET A 24 1.79 4.15 -17.36
N ILE A 25 2.49 4.73 -16.38
CA ILE A 25 2.00 4.86 -15.00
C ILE A 25 1.54 6.29 -14.73
N TYR A 26 0.27 6.42 -14.37
CA TYR A 26 -0.35 7.65 -13.89
C TYR A 26 -0.68 7.53 -12.40
N THR A 27 -0.78 8.66 -11.71
CA THR A 27 -1.14 8.69 -10.28
C THR A 27 -2.33 9.62 -10.05
N ILE A 28 -3.27 9.18 -9.23
CA ILE A 28 -4.39 10.00 -8.76
C ILE A 28 -4.49 9.95 -7.24
N ASP A 29 -5.14 10.94 -6.66
CA ASP A 29 -5.45 10.94 -5.23
C ASP A 29 -6.82 10.29 -5.01
N ALA A 30 -6.85 8.96 -5.01
CA ALA A 30 -8.08 8.21 -4.82
C ALA A 30 -8.50 8.20 -3.33
N PRO A 31 -9.80 8.31 -3.01
CA PRO A 31 -10.26 8.07 -1.65
C PRO A 31 -10.09 6.60 -1.27
N SER A 32 -9.75 6.33 -0.01
CA SER A 32 -9.74 4.96 0.54
C SER A 32 -11.08 4.57 1.17
N ASP A 33 -11.95 5.54 1.48
CA ASP A 33 -13.26 5.35 2.14
C ASP A 33 -13.20 4.50 3.43
N VAL A 34 -12.05 4.52 4.11
CA VAL A 34 -11.80 3.92 5.42
C VAL A 34 -11.09 4.93 6.32
N SER A 35 -10.76 4.58 7.56
CA SER A 35 -10.02 5.48 8.44
C SER A 35 -8.65 5.86 7.87
N ALA A 36 -8.15 7.04 8.25
CA ALA A 36 -6.81 7.50 7.84
C ALA A 36 -5.70 6.52 8.28
N GLN A 37 -5.90 5.85 9.42
CA GLN A 37 -5.04 4.79 9.92
C GLN A 37 -5.85 3.51 10.13
N PRO A 38 -5.95 2.64 9.11
CA PRO A 38 -6.62 1.36 9.26
C PRO A 38 -6.03 0.54 10.39
N PHE A 39 -6.88 -0.05 11.23
CA PHE A 39 -6.48 -0.82 12.43
C PHE A 39 -6.77 -2.32 12.33
N SER A 40 -7.19 -2.79 11.16
CA SER A 40 -7.37 -4.20 10.85
C SER A 40 -6.94 -4.52 9.42
N ASP A 41 -6.64 -5.79 9.17
CA ASP A 41 -6.41 -6.25 7.80
C ASP A 41 -7.64 -6.05 6.92
N GLN A 42 -8.85 -6.29 7.45
CA GLN A 42 -10.10 -6.11 6.71
C GLN A 42 -10.27 -4.67 6.24
N GLU A 43 -10.01 -3.72 7.12
CA GLU A 43 -10.10 -2.29 6.80
C GLU A 43 -8.99 -1.85 5.84
N THR A 44 -7.75 -2.31 6.06
CA THR A 44 -6.60 -1.98 5.19
C THR A 44 -6.83 -2.53 3.78
N LEU A 45 -7.34 -3.76 3.68
CA LEU A 45 -7.73 -4.39 2.43
C LEU A 45 -8.85 -3.62 1.73
N ALA A 46 -9.90 -3.22 2.47
CA ALA A 46 -10.99 -2.41 1.92
C ALA A 46 -10.47 -1.08 1.35
N GLY A 47 -9.56 -0.40 2.06
CA GLY A 47 -8.91 0.81 1.56
C GLY A 47 -8.13 0.60 0.26
N ALA A 48 -7.38 -0.50 0.16
CA ALA A 48 -6.67 -0.85 -1.07
C ALA A 48 -7.64 -1.12 -2.24
N ILE A 49 -8.73 -1.87 -2.02
CA ILE A 49 -9.75 -2.16 -3.03
C ILE A 49 -10.45 -0.89 -3.49
N ASN A 50 -10.87 -0.02 -2.56
CA ASN A 50 -11.54 1.24 -2.89
C ASN A 50 -10.67 2.11 -3.80
N ARG A 51 -9.37 2.23 -3.47
CA ARG A 51 -8.40 2.95 -4.31
C ARG A 51 -8.22 2.31 -5.68
N SER A 52 -8.14 0.98 -5.79
CA SER A 52 -7.93 0.30 -7.08
C SER A 52 -9.13 0.46 -8.00
N MET A 53 -10.35 0.32 -7.45
CA MET A 53 -11.59 0.51 -8.21
C MET A 53 -11.76 1.96 -8.65
N TYR A 54 -11.52 2.92 -7.75
CA TYR A 54 -11.58 4.34 -8.11
C TYR A 54 -10.58 4.66 -9.23
N ALA A 55 -9.35 4.17 -9.14
CA ALA A 55 -8.34 4.29 -10.19
C ALA A 55 -8.77 3.67 -11.51
N ARG A 56 -9.29 2.43 -11.48
CA ARG A 56 -9.78 1.76 -12.70
C ARG A 56 -10.90 2.55 -13.36
N ASN A 57 -11.81 3.14 -12.60
CA ASN A 57 -12.93 3.91 -13.14
C ASN A 57 -12.52 5.22 -13.85
N THR A 58 -11.27 5.65 -13.74
CA THR A 58 -10.74 6.82 -14.48
C THR A 58 -10.20 6.49 -15.88
N LEU A 59 -10.14 5.20 -16.22
CA LEU A 59 -9.53 4.71 -17.45
C LEU A 59 -10.58 4.18 -18.41
N GLU A 60 -10.38 4.38 -19.71
CA GLU A 60 -11.11 3.61 -20.73
C GLU A 60 -10.53 2.18 -20.80
N ASN A 61 -9.22 2.07 -21.00
CA ASN A 61 -8.46 0.81 -21.05
C ASN A 61 -7.31 0.84 -20.04
N GLY A 62 -6.89 -0.32 -19.54
CA GLY A 62 -5.84 -0.46 -18.54
C GLY A 62 -6.33 -0.93 -17.17
N ILE A 63 -5.42 -0.89 -16.19
CA ILE A 63 -5.64 -1.44 -14.85
C ILE A 63 -5.53 -0.37 -13.76
N GLY A 64 -6.36 -0.50 -12.72
CA GLY A 64 -6.30 0.33 -11.52
C GLY A 64 -5.52 -0.38 -10.41
N ILE A 65 -4.61 0.34 -9.74
CA ILE A 65 -3.84 -0.19 -8.61
C ILE A 65 -4.16 0.63 -7.36
N GLY A 66 -4.48 -0.07 -6.27
CA GLY A 66 -4.64 0.51 -4.94
C GLY A 66 -3.65 -0.13 -3.98
N LEU A 67 -2.95 0.69 -3.20
CA LEU A 67 -1.99 0.25 -2.20
C LEU A 67 -2.30 0.95 -0.89
N GLU A 68 -2.42 0.22 0.21
CA GLU A 68 -2.79 0.75 1.51
C GLU A 68 -1.86 0.23 2.60
N GLY A 69 -1.48 1.13 3.52
CA GLY A 69 -0.74 0.76 4.73
C GLY A 69 -1.68 0.81 5.91
N GLY A 70 -1.50 -0.09 6.87
CA GLY A 70 -2.34 -0.17 8.05
C GLY A 70 -1.57 -0.73 9.23
N VAL A 71 -2.30 -0.98 10.31
CA VAL A 71 -1.82 -1.79 11.43
C VAL A 71 -2.83 -2.90 11.72
N MET A 72 -2.36 -3.97 12.34
CA MET A 72 -3.19 -5.11 12.72
C MET A 72 -2.75 -5.60 14.10
N GLU A 73 -3.70 -5.69 15.03
CA GLU A 73 -3.45 -6.25 16.35
C GLU A 73 -3.57 -7.78 16.29
N ILE A 74 -2.54 -8.48 16.77
CA ILE A 74 -2.51 -9.94 16.88
C ILE A 74 -2.10 -10.27 18.32
N GLY A 75 -3.06 -10.72 19.12
CA GLY A 75 -2.88 -10.79 20.58
C GLY A 75 -2.70 -9.37 21.15
N ASP A 76 -1.71 -9.17 22.02
CA ASP A 76 -1.39 -7.86 22.62
C ASP A 76 -0.31 -7.08 21.83
N GLN A 77 -0.02 -7.49 20.58
CA GLN A 77 1.03 -6.91 19.76
C GLN A 77 0.44 -6.28 18.49
N LEU A 78 0.74 -5.00 18.30
CA LEU A 78 0.38 -4.27 17.09
C LEU A 78 1.45 -4.48 16.02
N PHE A 79 1.02 -4.89 14.83
CA PHE A 79 1.89 -5.08 13.67
C PHE A 79 1.66 -3.98 12.64
N LEU A 80 2.73 -3.53 11.99
CA LEU A 80 2.63 -2.88 10.69
C LEU A 80 2.09 -3.90 9.68
N THR A 81 1.13 -3.49 8.85
CA THR A 81 0.63 -4.30 7.73
C THR A 81 0.49 -3.44 6.47
N ASN A 82 0.46 -4.08 5.31
CA ASN A 82 0.13 -3.44 4.05
C ASN A 82 -0.64 -4.39 3.14
N TRP A 83 -1.51 -3.80 2.32
CA TRP A 83 -2.34 -4.50 1.36
C TRP A 83 -2.30 -3.79 0.01
N GLY A 84 -2.54 -4.56 -1.04
CA GLY A 84 -2.71 -4.05 -2.38
C GLY A 84 -3.87 -4.71 -3.09
N ALA A 85 -4.43 -3.99 -4.05
CA ALA A 85 -5.44 -4.47 -4.96
C ALA A 85 -5.13 -4.02 -6.39
N LEU A 86 -5.46 -4.87 -7.35
CA LEU A 86 -5.38 -4.61 -8.79
C LEU A 86 -6.76 -4.88 -9.37
N THR A 87 -7.37 -3.87 -10.00
CA THR A 87 -8.66 -4.02 -10.69
C THR A 87 -8.43 -3.93 -12.19
N ASP A 88 -8.81 -4.97 -12.93
CA ASP A 88 -8.57 -5.07 -14.37
C ASP A 88 -9.69 -4.45 -15.23
N GLU A 89 -9.55 -4.57 -16.55
CA GLU A 89 -10.51 -4.04 -17.52
C GLU A 89 -11.91 -4.64 -17.40
N SER A 90 -12.02 -5.88 -16.90
CA SER A 90 -13.29 -6.56 -16.66
C SER A 90 -13.91 -6.24 -15.29
N HIS A 91 -13.32 -5.30 -14.55
CA HIS A 91 -13.63 -4.98 -13.16
C HIS A 91 -13.41 -6.15 -12.18
N HIS A 92 -12.64 -7.16 -12.58
CA HIS A 92 -12.18 -8.17 -11.63
C HIS A 92 -11.08 -7.58 -10.74
N THR A 93 -11.14 -7.85 -9.43
CA THR A 93 -10.19 -7.32 -8.46
C THR A 93 -9.38 -8.44 -7.81
N TYR A 94 -8.07 -8.39 -8.02
CA TYR A 94 -7.08 -9.22 -7.33
C TYR A 94 -6.60 -8.50 -6.08
N VAL A 95 -6.26 -9.25 -5.04
CA VAL A 95 -5.79 -8.70 -3.76
C VAL A 95 -4.57 -9.45 -3.27
N ALA A 96 -3.70 -8.77 -2.51
CA ALA A 96 -2.52 -9.37 -1.89
C ALA A 96 -2.14 -8.63 -0.61
N GLY A 97 -1.74 -9.40 0.40
CA GLY A 97 -1.13 -8.89 1.63
C GLY A 97 0.40 -8.86 1.51
N GLY A 98 1.04 -7.97 2.25
CA GLY A 98 2.49 -7.85 2.28
C GLY A 98 3.12 -8.17 3.63
N ALA A 99 4.37 -7.73 3.77
CA ALA A 99 5.19 -8.00 4.95
C ALA A 99 4.58 -7.34 6.20
N ARG A 100 4.83 -7.98 7.35
CA ARG A 100 4.41 -7.49 8.66
C ARG A 100 5.57 -7.52 9.63
N ILE A 101 5.64 -6.50 10.48
CA ILE A 101 6.60 -6.44 11.58
C ILE A 101 5.92 -5.92 12.84
N PRO A 102 6.31 -6.39 14.04
CA PRO A 102 5.79 -5.84 15.28
C PRO A 102 6.27 -4.40 15.44
N LEU A 103 5.34 -3.49 15.76
CA LEU A 103 5.71 -2.13 16.13
C LEU A 103 6.21 -2.10 17.59
N PRO A 104 7.26 -1.32 17.90
CA PRO A 104 7.65 -1.10 19.28
C PRO A 104 6.48 -0.54 20.10
N LYS A 105 6.32 -0.97 21.36
CA LYS A 105 5.23 -0.52 22.24
C LYS A 105 5.15 1.01 22.36
N ALA A 106 6.29 1.69 22.31
CA ALA A 106 6.35 3.16 22.35
C ALA A 106 5.66 3.80 21.13
N ILE A 107 5.78 3.20 19.95
CA ILE A 107 5.14 3.67 18.71
C ILE A 107 3.66 3.31 18.69
N ALA A 108 3.33 2.08 19.09
CA ALA A 108 1.94 1.62 19.13
C ALA A 108 1.06 2.49 20.06
N LYS A 109 1.60 2.96 21.19
CA LYS A 109 0.89 3.82 22.14
C LYS A 109 0.55 5.22 21.61
N GLU A 110 1.28 5.70 20.60
CA GLU A 110 1.02 7.00 20.00
C GLU A 110 -0.08 6.94 18.93
N LEU A 111 -0.41 5.75 18.43
CA LEU A 111 -1.51 5.56 17.50
C LEU A 111 -2.85 5.71 18.21
N LYS A 112 -3.59 6.75 17.83
CA LYS A 112 -4.91 7.12 18.35
C LYS A 112 -5.82 7.43 17.16
N PRO A 113 -7.16 7.42 17.35
CA PRO A 113 -8.08 7.82 16.29
C PRO A 113 -7.67 9.17 15.66
N GLY A 114 -7.48 9.18 14.34
CA GLY A 114 -7.07 10.36 13.58
C GLY A 114 -5.56 10.62 13.50
N ILE A 115 -4.72 9.80 14.14
CA ILE A 115 -3.25 9.90 14.03
C ILE A 115 -2.73 8.77 13.15
N GLU A 116 -2.05 9.13 12.05
CA GLU A 116 -1.41 8.15 11.16
C GLU A 116 -0.04 7.72 11.69
N LEU A 117 0.34 6.46 11.43
CA LEU A 117 1.69 5.96 11.70
C LEU A 117 2.76 6.78 10.98
N GLY A 118 2.44 7.34 9.80
CA GLY A 118 3.33 8.24 9.09
C GLY A 118 3.73 9.47 9.92
N ASP A 119 2.80 10.05 10.65
CA ASP A 119 3.02 11.24 11.47
C ASP A 119 3.77 10.88 12.75
N VAL A 120 3.38 9.79 13.43
CA VAL A 120 4.11 9.25 14.59
C VAL A 120 5.58 8.99 14.25
N MET A 121 5.83 8.37 13.09
CA MET A 121 7.19 8.08 12.67
C MET A 121 7.96 9.33 12.26
N ALA A 122 7.31 10.33 11.68
CA ALA A 122 7.94 11.61 11.38
C ALA A 122 8.44 12.30 12.66
N ASP A 123 7.62 12.28 13.72
CA ASP A 123 8.00 12.85 15.01
C ASP A 123 9.08 12.05 15.73
N PHE A 124 9.04 10.72 15.62
CA PHE A 124 10.05 9.82 16.18
C PHE A 124 11.42 9.97 15.50
N THR A 125 11.44 10.02 14.17
CA THR A 125 12.67 10.09 13.36
C THR A 125 13.19 11.50 13.13
N LYS A 126 12.37 12.52 13.44
CA LYS A 126 12.59 13.92 13.04
C LYS A 126 12.68 14.12 11.53
N ASP A 127 12.09 13.21 10.75
CA ASP A 127 11.98 13.30 9.29
C ASP A 127 10.50 13.32 8.84
N LYS A 128 10.03 14.50 8.42
CA LYS A 128 8.66 14.70 7.90
C LYS A 128 8.37 13.95 6.60
N HIS A 129 9.39 13.51 5.87
CA HIS A 129 9.24 12.84 4.59
C HIS A 129 9.48 11.33 4.68
N ILE A 130 9.58 10.77 5.89
CA ILE A 130 9.85 9.35 6.13
C ILE A 130 8.88 8.43 5.37
N ARG A 131 7.59 8.84 5.27
CA ARG A 131 6.54 8.08 4.56
C ARG A 131 6.70 8.02 3.04
N HIS A 132 7.56 8.86 2.47
CA HIS A 132 7.85 8.92 1.03
C HIS A 132 9.15 8.20 0.64
N HIS A 133 9.89 7.66 1.62
CA HIS A 133 11.16 6.95 1.42
C HIS A 133 11.10 5.58 2.12
N GLN A 134 11.93 5.36 3.13
CA GLN A 134 12.08 4.08 3.82
C GLN A 134 10.85 3.65 4.65
N GLY A 135 10.02 4.58 5.13
CA GLY A 135 8.85 4.29 5.98
C GLY A 135 9.19 3.66 7.33
N ALA A 136 8.16 3.29 8.10
CA ALA A 136 8.33 2.59 9.38
C ALA A 136 9.09 1.27 9.23
N ILE A 137 8.78 0.53 8.15
CA ILE A 137 9.46 -0.74 7.81
C ILE A 137 10.97 -0.55 7.67
N GLY A 138 11.43 0.49 6.98
CA GLY A 138 12.86 0.76 6.81
C GLY A 138 13.56 1.14 8.10
N ILE A 139 12.90 1.90 8.97
CA ILE A 139 13.46 2.23 10.29
C ILE A 139 13.66 0.95 11.13
N PHE A 140 12.63 0.12 11.22
CA PHE A 140 12.67 -1.06 12.10
C PHE A 140 13.36 -2.29 11.49
N THR A 141 13.71 -2.24 10.20
CA THR A 141 14.51 -3.27 9.53
C THR A 141 15.92 -2.80 9.18
N HIS A 142 16.36 -1.66 9.73
CA HIS A 142 17.69 -1.09 9.46
C HIS A 142 17.98 -0.88 7.96
N GLY A 143 16.97 -0.43 7.23
CA GLY A 143 17.06 -0.15 5.79
C GLY A 143 17.10 -1.38 4.88
N LEU A 144 17.04 -2.61 5.44
CA LEU A 144 17.04 -3.83 4.64
C LEU A 144 15.75 -4.00 3.83
N ILE A 145 14.63 -3.48 4.33
CA ILE A 145 13.36 -3.41 3.62
C ILE A 145 12.85 -1.99 3.69
N THR A 146 12.75 -1.34 2.55
CA THR A 146 12.17 -0.01 2.38
C THR A 146 10.68 -0.08 2.01
N ARG A 147 9.97 1.05 2.06
CA ARG A 147 8.52 1.08 1.83
C ARG A 147 8.14 0.70 0.40
N ASP A 148 8.92 1.15 -0.58
CA ASP A 148 8.79 0.78 -1.99
C ASP A 148 8.98 -0.73 -2.18
N THR A 149 10.11 -1.30 -1.73
CA THR A 149 10.38 -2.75 -1.84
C THR A 149 9.32 -3.60 -1.13
N MET A 150 8.80 -3.13 0.01
CA MET A 150 7.68 -3.77 0.70
C MET A 150 6.40 -3.80 -0.14
N PHE A 151 6.12 -2.76 -0.93
CA PHE A 151 4.98 -2.73 -1.86
C PHE A 151 5.28 -3.45 -3.18
N GLU A 152 6.54 -3.51 -3.64
CA GLU A 152 6.93 -4.31 -4.81
C GLU A 152 6.54 -5.78 -4.61
N HIS A 153 6.78 -6.35 -3.43
CA HIS A 153 6.38 -7.73 -3.12
C HIS A 153 4.87 -7.95 -3.25
N VAL A 154 4.05 -6.97 -2.85
CA VAL A 154 2.59 -7.02 -3.02
C VAL A 154 2.21 -6.93 -4.49
N LEU A 155 2.83 -6.00 -5.23
CA LEU A 155 2.58 -5.80 -6.65
C LEU A 155 3.01 -6.99 -7.51
N LEU A 156 4.10 -7.67 -7.17
CA LEU A 156 4.54 -8.90 -7.84
C LEU A 156 3.51 -10.02 -7.68
N GLN A 157 2.92 -10.17 -6.49
CA GLN A 157 1.83 -11.12 -6.27
C GLN A 157 0.60 -10.77 -7.12
N LEU A 158 0.20 -9.49 -7.14
CA LEU A 158 -0.94 -9.02 -7.94
C LEU A 158 -0.72 -9.22 -9.44
N LYS A 159 0.45 -8.82 -9.95
CA LYS A 159 0.84 -9.02 -11.35
C LYS A 159 0.85 -10.50 -11.71
N GLY A 160 1.39 -11.36 -10.84
CA GLY A 160 1.41 -12.81 -11.03
C GLY A 160 -0.01 -13.39 -11.15
N GLN A 161 -0.92 -13.01 -10.24
CA GLN A 161 -2.33 -13.41 -10.30
C GLN A 161 -3.01 -12.98 -11.60
N TYR A 162 -2.81 -11.72 -12.00
CA TYR A 162 -3.36 -11.17 -13.24
C TYR A 162 -2.87 -11.93 -14.48
N LEU A 163 -1.55 -12.13 -14.61
CA LEU A 163 -0.96 -12.86 -15.73
C LEU A 163 -1.42 -14.32 -15.79
N ALA A 164 -1.62 -14.98 -14.65
CA ALA A 164 -2.08 -16.37 -14.61
C ALA A 164 -3.50 -16.54 -15.18
N GLN A 165 -4.36 -15.50 -15.15
CA GLN A 165 -5.68 -15.56 -15.78
C GLN A 165 -5.62 -15.46 -17.31
N LEU A 166 -4.58 -14.85 -17.87
CA LEU A 166 -4.41 -14.67 -19.33
C LEU A 166 -3.92 -15.92 -20.06
N ILE A 167 -3.55 -16.97 -19.33
CA ILE A 167 -3.04 -18.25 -19.88
C ILE A 167 -4.19 -19.20 -20.27
N LYS A 168 -5.44 -18.86 -19.94
CA LYS A 168 -6.65 -19.62 -20.31
C LYS A 168 -7.09 -19.33 -21.74
#